data_AF-A0A7W7R6M7-F1
#
_entry.id   AF-A0A7W7R6M7-F1
#
_cell.length_a   1.000
_cell.length_b   1.000
_cell.length_c   1.000
_cell.angle_alpha   90.00
_cell.angle_beta   90.00
_cell.angle_gamma   90.00
#
_symmetry.space_group_name_H-M   'P 1'
#
loop_
_entity.id
_entity.type
_entity.pdbx_description
1 polymer ?
#
loop_
_entity_poly.entity_id
_entity_poly.type
_entity_poly.pdbx_seq_one_letter_code
_entity_poly.pdbx_strand_id
1 'polypeptide(L)'
;MQLPGDGAAYAEAVVDLGAIAHNTRLLAARSRGALLAVVKADGFGHGAVPVARTALANGASWLGVTSTREALALRAAGIIAPVLSWMQLPDEDFTPALRAGIDLSVSSYLHLAGISACAERAGRTARVHLKVDTGLRRNGAAPADWAALVRAARAFELRGTVTVRGVWSHLVDADGSMGSAPSCTARQVRDFEDAVACARAAGLRPRLLHLANSAAALSDPSTHYDLVRAGLGLYGVEPVAGRDFGLRPAMTLRARAVMARPVTAGEGVSYGHEYHAPRDGTLLLVPLGFADGVPRAASGRAAMWAAGARHPVAGRIAMDQCVLDTGPAAVGIGEQVLVFGPGDQGEPTVGDWARWAGTNAHELLTGIGPRVPRRYLPAVRADRRTDTTETTDITNSTDTTDTTDITEERHG
;
A
#
# COMPACT_ATOMS: atom_id res chain seq x y z
N MET A 1 -16.58 38.43 14.38
CA MET A 1 -15.66 37.71 13.47
C MET A 1 -16.13 36.28 13.40
N GLN A 2 -16.69 35.87 12.26
CA GLN A 2 -17.38 34.58 12.13
C GLN A 2 -16.36 33.54 11.65
N LEU A 3 -16.13 32.50 12.44
CA LEU A 3 -15.20 31.42 12.07
C LEU A 3 -15.73 30.71 10.81
N PRO A 4 -14.89 30.46 9.78
CA PRO A 4 -15.34 29.76 8.58
C PRO A 4 -15.87 28.35 8.91
N GLY A 5 -16.90 27.94 8.17
CA GLY A 5 -17.56 26.64 8.33
C GLY A 5 -16.71 25.45 7.87
N ASP A 6 -17.23 24.26 8.19
CA ASP A 6 -16.57 22.95 8.15
C ASP A 6 -15.28 22.87 8.97
N GLY A 7 -15.32 22.07 10.05
CA GLY A 7 -14.23 21.92 11.00
C GLY A 7 -12.99 21.27 10.38
N ALA A 8 -12.19 22.08 9.70
CA ALA A 8 -10.95 21.67 9.08
C ALA A 8 -10.00 21.15 10.16
N ALA A 9 -9.71 19.85 10.11
CA ALA A 9 -8.82 19.21 11.06
C ALA A 9 -7.44 19.88 11.02
N TYR A 10 -6.91 20.22 12.20
CA TYR A 10 -5.60 20.87 12.32
C TYR A 10 -4.45 19.99 11.83
N ALA A 11 -4.69 18.69 11.64
CA ALA A 11 -3.82 17.76 10.93
C ALA A 11 -4.64 16.75 10.10
N GLU A 12 -4.07 16.26 9.01
CA GLU A 12 -4.68 15.23 8.15
C GLU A 12 -3.63 14.37 7.42
N ALA A 13 -4.02 13.15 7.08
CA ALA A 13 -3.31 12.27 6.15
C ALA A 13 -4.03 12.33 4.79
N VAL A 14 -3.42 13.00 3.82
CA VAL A 14 -3.95 13.12 2.46
C VAL A 14 -3.53 11.89 1.67
N VAL A 15 -4.50 11.13 1.16
CA VAL A 15 -4.28 9.89 0.41
C VAL A 15 -4.60 10.11 -1.07
N ASP A 16 -3.58 10.04 -1.92
CA ASP A 16 -3.73 10.13 -3.38
C ASP A 16 -4.10 8.76 -3.98
N LEU A 17 -5.36 8.61 -4.37
CA LEU A 17 -5.83 7.40 -5.06
C LEU A 17 -5.34 7.34 -6.51
N GLY A 18 -4.92 8.46 -7.11
CA GLY A 18 -4.21 8.51 -8.39
C GLY A 18 -2.84 7.83 -8.31
N ALA A 19 -2.08 8.08 -7.24
CA ALA A 19 -0.83 7.37 -6.94
C ALA A 19 -1.07 5.87 -6.71
N ILE A 20 -2.05 5.47 -5.88
CA ILE A 20 -2.44 4.05 -5.71
C ILE A 20 -2.78 3.41 -7.06
N ALA A 21 -3.57 4.09 -7.90
CA ALA A 21 -3.96 3.59 -9.22
C ALA A 21 -2.76 3.42 -10.16
N HIS A 22 -1.82 4.37 -10.17
CA HIS A 22 -0.55 4.29 -10.91
C HIS A 22 0.29 3.09 -10.45
N ASN A 23 0.55 2.98 -9.15
CA ASN A 23 1.33 1.89 -8.56
C ASN A 23 0.70 0.53 -8.86
N THR A 24 -0.63 0.42 -8.77
CA THR A 24 -1.37 -0.81 -9.10
C THR A 24 -1.13 -1.23 -10.55
N ARG A 25 -1.30 -0.31 -11.52
CA ARG A 25 -1.07 -0.62 -12.95
C ARG A 25 0.35 -1.05 -13.22
N LEU A 26 1.33 -0.39 -12.58
CA LEU A 26 2.75 -0.72 -12.70
C LEU A 26 3.05 -2.13 -12.17
N LEU A 27 2.57 -2.46 -10.96
CA LEU A 27 2.71 -3.78 -10.36
C LEU A 27 1.99 -4.87 -11.16
N ALA A 28 0.80 -4.58 -11.70
CA ALA A 28 0.06 -5.50 -12.56
C ALA A 28 0.81 -5.76 -13.87
N ALA A 29 1.36 -4.73 -14.52
CA ALA A 29 2.12 -4.85 -15.76
C ALA A 29 3.48 -5.56 -15.59
N ARG A 30 4.06 -5.55 -14.38
CA ARG A 30 5.27 -6.33 -14.05
C ARG A 30 4.96 -7.77 -13.62
N SER A 31 3.75 -8.04 -13.13
CA SER A 31 3.33 -9.37 -12.69
C SER A 31 3.05 -10.31 -13.87
N ARG A 32 3.47 -11.58 -13.76
CA ARG A 32 3.12 -12.62 -14.75
C ARG A 32 1.78 -13.29 -14.46
N GLY A 33 1.41 -13.35 -13.18
CA GLY A 33 0.13 -13.85 -12.70
C GLY A 33 -0.82 -12.71 -12.29
N ALA A 34 -1.92 -13.08 -11.65
CA ALA A 34 -2.85 -12.12 -11.05
C ALA A 34 -2.18 -11.25 -9.97
N LEU A 35 -2.70 -10.06 -9.72
CA LEU A 35 -2.24 -9.18 -8.64
C LEU A 35 -3.19 -9.22 -7.44
N LEU A 36 -2.65 -9.58 -6.28
CA LEU A 36 -3.27 -9.46 -4.96
C LEU A 36 -2.77 -8.18 -4.28
N ALA A 37 -3.67 -7.20 -4.14
CA ALA A 37 -3.41 -5.98 -3.41
C ALA A 37 -3.57 -6.22 -1.89
N VAL A 38 -2.50 -6.07 -1.13
CA VAL A 38 -2.49 -6.29 0.31
C VAL A 38 -2.93 -5.03 1.03
N VAL A 39 -4.15 -5.07 1.61
CA VAL A 39 -4.85 -3.96 2.26
C VAL A 39 -5.08 -4.18 3.77
N LYS A 40 -4.29 -5.08 4.39
CA LYS A 40 -4.23 -5.25 5.85
C LYS A 40 -3.84 -3.95 6.57
N ALA A 41 -4.07 -3.90 7.88
CA ALA A 41 -3.72 -2.76 8.75
C ALA A 41 -4.30 -1.45 8.21
N ASP A 42 -5.61 -1.48 7.92
CA ASP A 42 -6.37 -0.41 7.28
C ASP A 42 -5.72 0.16 6.00
N GLY A 43 -5.38 -0.71 5.05
CA GLY A 43 -4.66 -0.29 3.84
C GLY A 43 -3.30 0.35 4.16
N PHE A 44 -2.53 -0.25 5.08
CA PHE A 44 -1.28 0.33 5.61
C PHE A 44 -1.48 1.77 6.11
N GLY A 45 -2.56 2.01 6.85
CA GLY A 45 -2.96 3.34 7.34
C GLY A 45 -3.53 4.30 6.27
N HIS A 46 -3.68 3.89 5.01
CA HIS A 46 -4.26 4.71 3.93
C HIS A 46 -5.77 4.53 3.79
N GLY A 47 -6.43 3.66 4.55
CA GLY A 47 -7.84 3.33 4.43
C GLY A 47 -8.09 2.12 3.51
N ALA A 48 -8.47 0.98 4.09
CA ALA A 48 -8.55 -0.29 3.36
C ALA A 48 -9.58 -0.26 2.21
N VAL A 49 -10.76 0.34 2.44
CA VAL A 49 -11.87 0.31 1.47
C VAL A 49 -11.59 1.18 0.23
N PRO A 50 -11.16 2.46 0.36
CA PRO A 50 -10.81 3.28 -0.81
C PRO A 50 -9.62 2.72 -1.60
N VAL A 51 -8.58 2.24 -0.92
CA VAL A 51 -7.42 1.59 -1.56
C VAL A 51 -7.85 0.32 -2.29
N ALA A 52 -8.63 -0.56 -1.64
CA ALA A 52 -9.09 -1.81 -2.26
C ALA A 52 -9.93 -1.56 -3.53
N ARG A 53 -10.89 -0.62 -3.48
CA ARG A 53 -11.69 -0.24 -4.65
C ARG A 53 -10.81 0.30 -5.78
N THR A 54 -9.84 1.15 -5.44
CA THR A 54 -8.90 1.76 -6.39
C THR A 54 -8.00 0.72 -7.05
N ALA A 55 -7.43 -0.20 -6.27
CA ALA A 55 -6.58 -1.27 -6.78
C ALA A 55 -7.36 -2.25 -7.68
N LEU A 56 -8.58 -2.65 -7.28
CA LEU A 56 -9.42 -3.52 -8.11
C LEU A 56 -9.79 -2.87 -9.44
N ALA A 57 -10.03 -1.55 -9.46
CA ALA A 57 -10.31 -0.82 -10.70
C ALA A 57 -9.09 -0.62 -11.62
N ASN A 58 -7.87 -0.95 -11.16
CA ASN A 58 -6.61 -0.63 -11.83
C ASN A 58 -5.67 -1.84 -12.04
N GLY A 59 -6.21 -3.07 -11.95
CA GLY A 59 -5.49 -4.29 -12.34
C GLY A 59 -5.28 -5.32 -11.22
N ALA A 60 -5.57 -5.00 -9.96
CA ALA A 60 -5.69 -6.04 -8.94
C ALA A 60 -6.95 -6.88 -9.18
N SER A 61 -6.84 -8.19 -9.07
CA SER A 61 -7.99 -9.12 -9.14
C SER A 61 -8.24 -9.84 -7.82
N TRP A 62 -7.41 -9.58 -6.82
CA TRP A 62 -7.46 -10.14 -5.48
C TRP A 62 -7.14 -9.10 -4.43
N LEU A 63 -7.62 -9.33 -3.21
CA LEU A 63 -7.26 -8.58 -2.01
C LEU A 63 -6.65 -9.50 -0.95
N GLY A 64 -5.76 -8.95 -0.14
CA GLY A 64 -5.13 -9.66 0.97
C GLY A 64 -5.22 -8.88 2.28
N VAL A 65 -5.67 -9.56 3.34
CA VAL A 65 -5.76 -9.02 4.70
C VAL A 65 -5.21 -10.02 5.72
N THR A 66 -4.92 -9.57 6.95
CA THR A 66 -4.48 -10.49 8.01
C THR A 66 -5.66 -11.27 8.58
N SER A 67 -6.67 -10.58 9.11
CA SER A 67 -7.74 -11.15 9.91
C SER A 67 -9.07 -11.32 9.16
N THR A 68 -9.90 -12.24 9.65
CA THR A 68 -11.28 -12.45 9.20
C THR A 68 -12.12 -11.19 9.36
N ARG A 69 -11.92 -10.42 10.44
CA ARG A 69 -12.54 -9.11 10.70
C ARG A 69 -12.25 -8.09 9.60
N GLU A 70 -11.00 -7.94 9.16
CA GLU A 70 -10.64 -7.06 8.03
C GLU A 70 -11.32 -7.53 6.74
N ALA A 71 -11.37 -8.85 6.50
CA ALA A 71 -12.00 -9.43 5.31
C ALA A 71 -13.52 -9.16 5.28
N LEU A 72 -14.18 -9.27 6.42
CA LEU A 72 -15.61 -8.99 6.59
C LEU A 72 -15.91 -7.49 6.46
N ALA A 73 -15.02 -6.60 6.91
CA ALA A 73 -15.16 -5.16 6.69
C ALA A 73 -15.14 -4.79 5.19
N LEU A 74 -14.27 -5.42 4.39
CA LEU A 74 -14.27 -5.26 2.93
C LEU A 74 -15.59 -5.75 2.30
N ARG A 75 -16.14 -6.88 2.77
CA ARG A 75 -17.44 -7.42 2.33
C ARG A 75 -18.60 -6.50 2.70
N ALA A 76 -18.62 -5.95 3.91
CA ALA A 76 -19.61 -4.96 4.35
C ALA A 76 -19.57 -3.68 3.50
N ALA A 77 -18.41 -3.32 2.97
CA ALA A 77 -18.24 -2.23 2.00
C ALA A 77 -18.61 -2.60 0.55
N GLY A 78 -19.29 -3.74 0.32
CA GLY A 78 -19.78 -4.17 -0.99
C GLY A 78 -18.70 -4.77 -1.91
N ILE A 79 -17.49 -5.05 -1.43
CA ILE A 79 -16.43 -5.60 -2.27
C ILE A 79 -16.67 -7.10 -2.46
N ILE A 80 -16.91 -7.52 -3.70
CA ILE A 80 -17.17 -8.93 -4.08
C ILE A 80 -15.94 -9.70 -4.59
N ALA A 81 -14.81 -9.02 -4.81
CA ALA A 81 -13.58 -9.65 -5.31
C ALA A 81 -13.05 -10.73 -4.35
N PRO A 82 -12.27 -11.72 -4.83
CA PRO A 82 -11.55 -12.67 -3.98
C PRO A 82 -10.72 -11.98 -2.89
N VAL A 83 -10.86 -12.44 -1.65
CA VAL A 83 -10.11 -11.94 -0.49
C VAL A 83 -9.45 -13.12 0.21
N LEU A 84 -8.14 -13.06 0.42
CA LEU A 84 -7.38 -14.01 1.22
C LEU A 84 -7.10 -13.43 2.62
N SER A 85 -7.33 -14.22 3.67
CA SER A 85 -7.02 -13.90 5.07
C SER A 85 -6.10 -14.97 5.66
N TRP A 86 -5.07 -14.60 6.45
CA TRP A 86 -3.99 -15.54 6.82
C TRP A 86 -3.44 -15.49 8.25
N MET A 87 -4.10 -14.79 9.16
CA MET A 87 -3.73 -14.70 10.57
C MET A 87 -4.97 -14.91 11.42
N GLN A 88 -5.17 -16.15 11.84
CA GLN A 88 -6.31 -16.62 12.64
C GLN A 88 -5.83 -17.66 13.66
N LEU A 89 -6.56 -17.82 14.76
CA LEU A 89 -6.40 -18.92 15.71
C LEU A 89 -7.10 -20.20 15.20
N PRO A 90 -6.70 -21.41 15.63
CA PRO A 90 -7.31 -22.67 15.17
C PRO A 90 -8.80 -22.81 15.54
N ASP A 91 -9.22 -22.15 16.62
CA ASP A 91 -10.52 -22.25 17.30
C ASP A 91 -11.45 -21.06 17.04
N GLU A 92 -11.08 -20.15 16.13
CA GLU A 92 -11.97 -19.08 15.66
C GLU A 92 -13.24 -19.62 15.01
N ASP A 93 -14.37 -18.89 15.17
CA ASP A 93 -15.56 -19.16 14.36
C ASP A 93 -15.36 -18.65 12.93
N PHE A 94 -14.94 -19.54 12.03
CA PHE A 94 -14.78 -19.24 10.61
C PHE A 94 -16.12 -19.12 9.85
N THR A 95 -17.26 -19.54 10.42
CA THR A 95 -18.56 -19.60 9.71
C THR A 95 -18.97 -18.27 9.05
N PRO A 96 -18.79 -17.08 9.66
CA PRO A 96 -19.08 -15.80 8.99
C PRO A 96 -18.17 -15.55 7.77
N ALA A 97 -16.87 -15.85 7.88
CA ALA A 97 -15.91 -15.69 6.80
C ALA A 97 -16.19 -16.67 5.63
N LEU A 98 -16.56 -17.91 5.94
CA LEU A 98 -16.95 -18.92 4.94
C LEU A 98 -18.24 -18.54 4.21
N ARG A 99 -19.27 -18.06 4.94
CA ARG A 99 -20.52 -17.56 4.35
C ARG A 99 -20.30 -16.32 3.47
N ALA A 100 -19.36 -15.45 3.85
CA ALA A 100 -18.97 -14.28 3.06
C ALA A 100 -17.98 -14.59 1.91
N GLY A 101 -17.63 -15.86 1.68
CA GLY A 101 -16.71 -16.25 0.60
C GLY A 101 -15.33 -15.61 0.75
N ILE A 102 -14.73 -15.74 1.94
CA ILE A 102 -13.34 -15.41 2.23
C ILE A 102 -12.48 -16.67 2.07
N ASP A 103 -11.31 -16.54 1.45
CA ASP A 103 -10.33 -17.62 1.34
C ASP A 103 -9.40 -17.56 2.56
N LEU A 104 -9.07 -18.72 3.13
CA LEU A 104 -8.33 -18.82 4.39
C LEU A 104 -6.97 -19.48 4.19
N SER A 105 -5.90 -18.89 4.73
CA SER A 105 -4.60 -19.54 4.78
C SER A 105 -4.54 -20.58 5.89
N VAL A 106 -3.91 -21.71 5.61
CA VAL A 106 -3.77 -22.82 6.56
C VAL A 106 -2.30 -23.21 6.68
N SER A 107 -1.81 -23.30 7.92
CA SER A 107 -0.41 -23.60 8.23
C SER A 107 -0.22 -24.83 9.13
N SER A 108 -1.32 -25.42 9.62
CA SER A 108 -1.27 -26.54 10.56
C SER A 108 -2.52 -27.41 10.43
N TYR A 109 -2.45 -28.65 10.91
CA TYR A 109 -3.59 -29.55 10.97
C TYR A 109 -4.74 -28.97 11.80
N LEU A 110 -4.44 -28.31 12.92
CA LEU A 110 -5.45 -27.73 13.81
C LEU A 110 -6.26 -26.62 13.12
N HIS A 111 -5.61 -25.73 12.37
CA HIS A 111 -6.30 -24.70 11.58
C HIS A 111 -7.23 -25.35 10.54
N LEU A 112 -6.73 -26.37 9.86
CA LEU A 112 -7.47 -27.07 8.81
C LEU A 112 -8.71 -27.79 9.36
N ALA A 113 -8.57 -28.43 10.53
CA ALA A 113 -9.66 -29.12 11.21
C ALA A 113 -10.74 -28.13 11.72
N GLY A 114 -10.34 -27.02 12.36
CA GLY A 114 -11.27 -25.97 12.80
C GLY A 114 -12.04 -25.34 11.64
N ILE A 115 -11.37 -25.07 10.52
CA ILE A 115 -12.00 -24.59 9.29
C ILE A 115 -12.98 -25.63 8.72
N SER A 116 -12.64 -26.93 8.71
CA SER A 116 -13.56 -28.00 8.26
C SER A 116 -14.81 -28.10 9.13
N ALA A 117 -14.66 -28.05 10.46
CA ALA A 117 -15.82 -28.10 11.37
C ALA A 117 -16.74 -26.88 11.17
N CYS A 118 -16.16 -25.70 10.92
CA CYS A 118 -16.94 -24.51 10.58
C CYS A 118 -17.56 -24.59 9.17
N ALA A 119 -16.93 -25.29 8.22
CA ALA A 119 -17.44 -25.53 6.87
C ALA A 119 -18.70 -26.42 6.89
N GLU A 120 -18.66 -27.50 7.67
CA GLU A 120 -19.80 -28.39 7.95
C GLU A 120 -20.96 -27.59 8.56
N ARG A 121 -20.72 -26.86 9.66
CA ARG A 121 -21.72 -25.98 10.31
C ARG A 121 -22.23 -24.85 9.41
N ALA A 122 -21.42 -24.37 8.46
CA ALA A 122 -21.81 -23.34 7.51
C ALA A 122 -22.65 -23.87 6.34
N GLY A 123 -22.65 -25.18 6.07
CA GLY A 123 -23.17 -25.75 4.83
C GLY A 123 -22.40 -25.22 3.59
N ARG A 124 -21.07 -25.08 3.70
CA ARG A 124 -20.20 -24.49 2.68
C ARG A 124 -18.85 -25.18 2.64
N THR A 125 -18.34 -25.51 1.46
CA THR A 125 -16.95 -25.95 1.28
C THR A 125 -15.99 -24.78 1.50
N ALA A 126 -15.04 -24.91 2.41
CA ALA A 126 -14.05 -23.88 2.69
C ALA A 126 -12.97 -23.81 1.60
N ARG A 127 -12.67 -22.61 1.11
CA ARG A 127 -11.59 -22.37 0.13
C ARG A 127 -10.31 -22.04 0.89
N VAL A 128 -9.30 -22.90 0.79
CA VAL A 128 -8.06 -22.75 1.57
C VAL A 128 -6.83 -22.60 0.69
N HIS A 129 -5.84 -21.87 1.21
CA HIS A 129 -4.50 -21.75 0.65
C HIS A 129 -3.50 -22.35 1.66
N LEU A 130 -2.87 -23.46 1.31
CA LEU A 130 -1.90 -24.11 2.20
C LEU A 130 -0.60 -23.29 2.21
N LYS A 131 -0.11 -22.95 3.40
CA LYS A 131 1.10 -22.18 3.58
C LYS A 131 2.24 -23.09 4.01
N VAL A 132 3.32 -23.13 3.23
CA VAL A 132 4.58 -23.78 3.60
C VAL A 132 5.57 -22.72 4.10
N ASP A 133 6.34 -23.04 5.14
CA ASP A 133 7.51 -22.26 5.53
C ASP A 133 8.75 -22.75 4.78
N THR A 134 9.31 -21.89 3.91
CA THR A 134 10.55 -22.17 3.17
C THR A 134 11.77 -21.47 3.78
N GLY A 135 11.68 -21.02 5.04
CA GLY A 135 12.82 -20.47 5.78
C GLY A 135 12.57 -19.17 6.54
N LEU A 136 11.36 -18.60 6.46
CA LEU A 136 11.01 -17.38 7.19
C LEU A 136 10.67 -17.64 8.67
N ARG A 137 10.32 -18.88 9.04
CA ARG A 137 10.15 -19.34 10.44
C ARG A 137 9.17 -18.48 11.26
N ARG A 138 8.13 -17.96 10.59
CA ARG A 138 7.12 -17.05 11.17
C ARG A 138 5.72 -17.65 11.23
N ASN A 139 5.25 -18.20 10.12
CA ASN A 139 3.96 -18.87 9.96
C ASN A 139 4.02 -19.64 8.63
N GLY A 140 3.38 -20.79 8.56
CA GLY A 140 3.51 -21.79 7.50
C GLY A 140 3.88 -23.12 8.14
N ALA A 141 3.48 -24.24 7.54
CA ALA A 141 3.90 -25.55 8.04
C ALA A 141 5.41 -25.71 7.83
N ALA A 142 6.11 -26.20 8.86
CA ALA A 142 7.51 -26.54 8.73
C ALA A 142 7.70 -27.69 7.72
N PRO A 143 8.88 -27.84 7.10
CA PRO A 143 9.13 -28.91 6.13
C PRO A 143 8.80 -30.33 6.65
N ALA A 144 9.02 -30.58 7.94
CA ALA A 144 8.68 -31.86 8.59
C ALA A 144 7.16 -32.12 8.65
N ASP A 145 6.35 -31.08 8.83
CA ASP A 145 4.89 -31.18 8.99
C ASP A 145 4.14 -31.11 7.65
N TRP A 146 4.78 -30.54 6.61
CA TRP A 146 4.14 -30.24 5.33
C TRP A 146 3.43 -31.45 4.70
N ALA A 147 4.11 -32.61 4.65
CA ALA A 147 3.54 -33.82 4.07
C ALA A 147 2.33 -34.33 4.87
N ALA A 148 2.29 -34.14 6.20
CA ALA A 148 1.14 -34.49 7.02
C ALA A 148 -0.04 -33.52 6.79
N LEU A 149 0.23 -32.22 6.71
CA LEU A 149 -0.78 -31.21 6.39
C LEU A 149 -1.40 -31.43 5.00
N VAL A 150 -0.57 -31.74 4.00
CA VAL A 150 -1.00 -32.05 2.63
C VAL A 150 -1.92 -33.28 2.60
N ARG A 151 -1.56 -34.38 3.28
CA ARG A 151 -2.42 -35.59 3.37
C ARG A 151 -3.74 -35.28 4.06
N ALA A 152 -3.72 -34.52 5.15
CA ALA A 152 -4.93 -34.08 5.83
C ALA A 152 -5.82 -33.24 4.89
N ALA A 153 -5.26 -32.25 4.20
CA ALA A 153 -5.98 -31.42 3.23
C ALA A 153 -6.64 -32.24 2.14
N ARG A 154 -5.97 -33.27 1.61
CA ARG A 154 -6.60 -34.17 0.64
C ARG A 154 -7.77 -34.96 1.24
N ALA A 155 -7.65 -35.42 2.48
CA ALA A 155 -8.74 -36.11 3.17
C ALA A 155 -9.95 -35.19 3.42
N PHE A 156 -9.74 -33.90 3.70
CA PHE A 156 -10.82 -32.90 3.81
C PHE A 156 -11.43 -32.54 2.44
N GLU A 157 -10.64 -32.50 1.35
CA GLU A 157 -11.19 -32.36 -0.01
C GLU A 157 -12.11 -33.53 -0.39
N LEU A 158 -11.70 -34.76 -0.09
CA LEU A 158 -12.49 -35.96 -0.37
C LEU A 158 -13.79 -36.03 0.44
N ARG A 159 -13.88 -35.33 1.59
CA ARG A 159 -15.12 -35.13 2.35
C ARG A 159 -15.96 -33.94 1.86
N GLY A 160 -15.48 -33.16 0.90
CA GLY A 160 -16.17 -31.97 0.38
C GLY A 160 -16.21 -30.78 1.33
N THR A 161 -15.54 -30.84 2.49
CA THR A 161 -15.54 -29.75 3.49
C THR A 161 -14.51 -28.66 3.17
N VAL A 162 -13.47 -29.01 2.41
CA VAL A 162 -12.38 -28.11 2.00
C VAL A 162 -12.14 -28.20 0.49
N THR A 163 -11.61 -27.13 -0.11
CA THR A 163 -10.99 -27.13 -1.44
C THR A 163 -9.68 -26.37 -1.39
N VAL A 164 -8.57 -27.01 -1.76
CA VAL A 164 -7.25 -26.39 -1.77
C VAL A 164 -7.10 -25.58 -3.07
N ARG A 165 -7.34 -24.27 -3.00
CA ARG A 165 -7.19 -23.38 -4.15
C ARG A 165 -5.74 -23.04 -4.44
N GLY A 166 -4.90 -22.94 -3.42
CA GLY A 166 -3.53 -22.45 -3.58
C GLY A 166 -2.51 -23.05 -2.61
N VAL A 167 -1.25 -22.86 -2.95
CA VAL A 167 -0.07 -23.18 -2.13
C VAL A 167 0.84 -21.95 -2.14
N TRP A 168 1.35 -21.55 -0.98
CA TRP A 168 2.12 -20.31 -0.88
C TRP A 168 3.19 -20.29 0.20
N SER A 169 4.17 -19.40 0.01
CA SER A 169 5.15 -19.05 1.03
C SER A 169 5.44 -17.54 1.00
N HIS A 170 6.44 -17.08 1.76
CA HIS A 170 6.85 -15.68 1.83
C HIS A 170 8.37 -15.58 1.92
N LEU A 171 8.94 -14.73 1.08
CA LEU A 171 10.39 -14.53 0.99
C LEU A 171 10.94 -13.85 2.25
N VAL A 172 12.19 -14.18 2.58
CA VAL A 172 12.98 -13.61 3.69
C VAL A 172 13.60 -12.29 3.27
N ASP A 173 14.40 -12.33 2.19
CA ASP A 173 15.11 -11.18 1.62
C ASP A 173 14.85 -11.12 0.12
N ALA A 174 13.88 -10.30 -0.27
CA ALA A 174 13.51 -10.06 -1.68
C ALA A 174 13.98 -8.69 -2.18
N ASP A 175 14.42 -7.86 -1.24
CA ASP A 175 14.92 -6.50 -1.38
C ASP A 175 16.46 -6.43 -1.39
N GLY A 176 17.14 -7.56 -1.19
CA GLY A 176 18.60 -7.68 -1.19
C GLY A 176 19.27 -7.05 0.03
N SER A 177 18.50 -6.77 1.09
CA SER A 177 18.98 -6.02 2.25
C SER A 177 20.00 -6.79 3.10
N MET A 178 20.07 -8.12 2.95
CA MET A 178 21.10 -8.95 3.59
C MET A 178 22.43 -9.05 2.80
N GLY A 179 22.56 -8.30 1.70
CA GLY A 179 23.85 -7.90 1.11
C GLY A 179 24.69 -8.95 0.36
N SER A 180 24.51 -10.26 0.57
CA SER A 180 25.30 -11.28 -0.15
C SER A 180 24.75 -12.72 -0.11
N ALA A 181 23.43 -12.92 -0.19
CA ALA A 181 22.84 -14.26 -0.33
C ALA A 181 21.81 -14.42 -1.48
N PRO A 182 22.22 -14.36 -2.77
CA PRO A 182 21.40 -14.87 -3.89
C PRO A 182 20.92 -16.33 -3.67
N SER A 183 21.65 -17.07 -2.83
CA SER A 183 21.33 -18.43 -2.38
C SER A 183 20.11 -18.54 -1.45
N CYS A 184 19.61 -17.45 -0.85
CA CYS A 184 18.44 -17.48 0.02
C CYS A 184 17.15 -17.61 -0.81
N THR A 185 16.82 -16.60 -1.63
CA THR A 185 15.63 -16.62 -2.49
C THR A 185 15.63 -17.81 -3.45
N ALA A 186 16.77 -18.14 -4.07
CA ALA A 186 16.87 -19.32 -4.94
C ALA A 186 16.65 -20.66 -4.18
N ARG A 187 16.97 -20.74 -2.88
CA ARG A 187 16.62 -21.89 -2.05
C ARG A 187 15.13 -21.89 -1.72
N GLN A 188 14.57 -20.75 -1.30
CA GLN A 188 13.14 -20.63 -1.02
C GLN A 188 12.25 -20.99 -2.23
N VAL A 189 12.71 -20.70 -3.45
CA VAL A 189 12.05 -21.12 -4.70
C VAL A 189 12.05 -22.65 -4.83
N ARG A 190 13.20 -23.32 -4.68
CA ARG A 190 13.26 -24.80 -4.74
C ARG A 190 12.42 -25.46 -3.65
N ASP A 191 12.57 -25.02 -2.41
CA ASP A 191 11.81 -25.53 -1.26
C ASP A 191 10.29 -25.34 -1.47
N PHE A 192 9.89 -24.27 -2.17
CA PHE A 192 8.49 -24.01 -2.56
C PHE A 192 8.02 -24.95 -3.67
N GLU A 193 8.84 -25.19 -4.70
CA GLU A 193 8.53 -26.09 -5.81
C GLU A 193 8.42 -27.56 -5.35
N ASP A 194 9.32 -28.00 -4.46
CA ASP A 194 9.24 -29.32 -3.80
C ASP A 194 7.96 -29.46 -2.96
N ALA A 195 7.58 -28.41 -2.23
CA ALA A 195 6.33 -28.38 -1.48
C ALA A 195 5.09 -28.48 -2.39
N VAL A 196 5.10 -27.82 -3.55
CA VAL A 196 4.05 -27.92 -4.58
C VAL A 196 4.02 -29.30 -5.23
N ALA A 197 5.18 -29.91 -5.51
CA ALA A 197 5.28 -31.26 -6.03
C ALA A 197 4.69 -32.28 -5.04
N CYS A 198 5.03 -32.17 -3.76
CA CYS A 198 4.44 -32.97 -2.67
C CYS A 198 2.91 -32.85 -2.62
N ALA A 199 2.38 -31.62 -2.71
CA ALA A 199 0.93 -31.38 -2.76
C ALA A 199 0.26 -32.05 -3.97
N ARG A 200 0.84 -31.93 -5.17
CA ARG A 200 0.34 -32.52 -6.40
C ARG A 200 0.39 -34.06 -6.39
N ALA A 201 1.46 -34.64 -5.84
CA ALA A 201 1.63 -36.08 -5.69
C ALA A 201 0.57 -36.69 -4.74
N ALA A 202 0.20 -35.98 -3.67
CA ALA A 202 -0.91 -36.37 -2.79
C ALA A 202 -2.31 -36.18 -3.40
N GLY A 203 -2.43 -35.80 -4.67
CA GLY A 203 -3.70 -35.65 -5.38
C GLY A 203 -4.37 -34.28 -5.28
N LEU A 204 -3.78 -33.31 -4.58
CA LEU A 204 -4.28 -31.93 -4.57
C LEU A 204 -4.06 -31.27 -5.95
N ARG A 205 -4.92 -30.31 -6.31
CA ARG A 205 -4.83 -29.56 -7.58
C ARG A 205 -4.91 -28.04 -7.37
N PRO A 206 -3.98 -27.43 -6.61
CA PRO A 206 -3.94 -25.99 -6.42
C PRO A 206 -3.76 -25.28 -7.76
N ARG A 207 -4.53 -24.21 -7.97
CA ARG A 207 -4.52 -23.35 -9.17
C ARG A 207 -3.87 -21.97 -8.92
N LEU A 208 -3.42 -21.74 -7.69
CA LEU A 208 -2.87 -20.46 -7.24
C LEU A 208 -1.60 -20.70 -6.43
N LEU A 209 -0.48 -20.76 -7.13
CA LEU A 209 0.85 -20.73 -6.55
C LEU A 209 1.27 -19.27 -6.37
N HIS A 210 1.74 -18.90 -5.18
CA HIS A 210 2.19 -17.53 -4.92
C HIS A 210 3.35 -17.39 -3.95
N LEU A 211 4.44 -16.79 -4.41
CA LEU A 211 5.65 -16.54 -3.61
C LEU A 211 5.94 -15.04 -3.46
N ALA A 212 6.01 -14.31 -4.59
CA ALA A 212 6.38 -12.90 -4.65
C ALA A 212 5.67 -11.98 -3.63
N ASN A 213 6.46 -11.08 -3.03
CA ASN A 213 6.02 -9.88 -2.34
C ASN A 213 6.26 -8.64 -3.25
N SER A 214 6.07 -7.40 -2.75
CA SER A 214 6.30 -6.18 -3.55
C SER A 214 7.70 -6.07 -4.18
N ALA A 215 8.75 -6.50 -3.47
CA ALA A 215 10.11 -6.41 -3.98
C ALA A 215 10.31 -7.40 -5.13
N ALA A 216 10.01 -8.68 -4.88
CA ALA A 216 10.14 -9.73 -5.89
C ALA A 216 9.25 -9.51 -7.11
N ALA A 217 8.07 -8.91 -6.94
CA ALA A 217 7.17 -8.48 -8.04
C ALA A 217 7.81 -7.53 -9.05
N LEU A 218 8.82 -6.77 -8.61
CA LEU A 218 9.52 -5.75 -9.40
C LEU A 218 10.94 -6.18 -9.77
N SER A 219 11.56 -7.08 -8.99
CA SER A 219 12.96 -7.51 -9.14
C SER A 219 13.16 -8.91 -9.72
N ASP A 220 12.24 -9.86 -9.52
CA ASP A 220 12.45 -11.28 -9.84
C ASP A 220 11.19 -12.00 -10.41
N PRO A 221 11.03 -11.99 -11.75
CA PRO A 221 9.95 -12.68 -12.46
C PRO A 221 9.88 -14.20 -12.30
N SER A 222 10.89 -14.86 -11.72
CA SER A 222 10.83 -16.31 -11.41
C SER A 222 9.86 -16.61 -10.26
N THR A 223 9.65 -15.64 -9.36
CA THR A 223 8.84 -15.80 -8.14
C THR A 223 7.35 -15.48 -8.31
N HIS A 224 6.93 -15.08 -9.52
CA HIS A 224 5.60 -14.51 -9.76
C HIS A 224 4.48 -15.56 -9.70
N TYR A 225 4.72 -16.75 -10.27
CA TYR A 225 3.74 -17.84 -10.37
C TYR A 225 2.34 -17.35 -10.82
N ASP A 226 1.26 -17.88 -10.26
CA ASP A 226 -0.12 -17.57 -10.66
C ASP A 226 -0.65 -16.28 -10.00
N LEU A 227 -0.06 -15.84 -8.89
CA LEU A 227 -0.55 -14.71 -8.09
C LEU A 227 0.61 -13.99 -7.35
N VAL A 228 0.74 -12.69 -7.56
CA VAL A 228 1.73 -11.81 -6.93
C VAL A 228 1.08 -10.99 -5.81
N ARG A 229 1.77 -10.81 -4.66
CA ARG A 229 1.20 -10.10 -3.49
C ARG A 229 1.91 -8.76 -3.23
N ALA A 230 1.31 -7.66 -3.65
CA ALA A 230 1.88 -6.32 -3.41
C ALA A 230 1.36 -5.68 -2.13
N GLY A 231 2.28 -5.33 -1.22
CA GLY A 231 2.05 -4.50 -0.03
C GLY A 231 2.59 -3.09 -0.27
N LEU A 232 3.71 -2.73 0.39
CA LEU A 232 4.31 -1.38 0.31
C LEU A 232 4.38 -0.74 -1.09
N GLY A 233 4.67 -1.52 -2.13
CA GLY A 233 4.77 -0.99 -3.49
C GLY A 233 3.46 -0.37 -4.00
N LEU A 234 2.30 -0.87 -3.53
CA LEU A 234 0.99 -0.31 -3.82
C LEU A 234 0.85 1.14 -3.31
N TYR A 235 1.48 1.42 -2.17
CA TYR A 235 1.46 2.69 -1.44
C TYR A 235 2.60 3.63 -1.84
N GLY A 236 3.43 3.22 -2.81
CA GLY A 236 4.44 4.09 -3.41
C GLY A 236 5.80 4.07 -2.73
N VAL A 237 6.06 3.11 -1.84
CA VAL A 237 7.39 2.96 -1.24
C VAL A 237 8.22 2.01 -2.08
N GLU A 238 9.37 2.49 -2.55
CA GLU A 238 10.31 1.68 -3.32
C GLU A 238 10.86 0.52 -2.48
N PRO A 239 10.65 -0.74 -2.89
CA PRO A 239 10.92 -1.88 -2.04
C PRO A 239 12.35 -2.43 -2.17
N VAL A 240 13.22 -1.83 -3.00
CA VAL A 240 14.62 -2.24 -3.16
C VAL A 240 15.50 -1.00 -3.05
N ALA A 241 16.44 -0.99 -2.11
CA ALA A 241 17.27 0.18 -1.87
C ALA A 241 18.11 0.56 -3.10
N GLY A 242 18.16 1.85 -3.42
CA GLY A 242 18.92 2.38 -4.56
C GLY A 242 18.33 2.07 -5.95
N ARG A 243 17.12 1.50 -6.03
CA ARG A 243 16.40 1.28 -7.29
C ARG A 243 15.12 2.11 -7.33
N ASP A 244 14.99 2.92 -8.38
CA ASP A 244 13.74 3.56 -8.76
C ASP A 244 12.97 2.63 -9.70
N PHE A 245 11.73 2.28 -9.36
CA PHE A 245 10.83 1.54 -10.21
C PHE A 245 9.71 2.42 -10.78
N GLY A 246 9.69 3.72 -10.45
CA GLY A 246 8.66 4.68 -10.83
C GLY A 246 7.42 4.63 -9.93
N LEU A 247 7.54 4.15 -8.69
CA LEU A 247 6.45 4.16 -7.72
C LEU A 247 6.21 5.58 -7.17
N ARG A 248 4.96 5.90 -6.85
CA ARG A 248 4.53 7.23 -6.39
C ARG A 248 3.98 7.15 -4.96
N PRO A 249 4.62 7.78 -3.95
CA PRO A 249 4.12 7.80 -2.58
C PRO A 249 2.68 8.31 -2.51
N ALA A 250 1.81 7.53 -1.87
CA ALA A 250 0.37 7.79 -1.87
C ALA A 250 -0.14 8.57 -0.65
N MET A 251 0.70 8.87 0.35
CA MET A 251 0.31 9.61 1.56
C MET A 251 1.16 10.87 1.75
N THR A 252 0.49 11.99 1.99
CA THR A 252 1.09 13.22 2.55
C THR A 252 0.51 13.46 3.94
N LEU A 253 1.35 13.44 4.97
CA LEU A 253 0.96 13.79 6.34
C LEU A 253 1.25 15.28 6.55
N ARG A 254 0.23 16.07 6.86
CA ARG A 254 0.34 17.53 7.01
C ARG A 254 -0.49 18.06 8.15
N ALA A 255 -0.08 19.22 8.66
CA ALA A 255 -0.78 19.96 9.70
C ALA A 255 -0.76 21.46 9.43
N ARG A 256 -1.57 22.20 10.19
CA ARG A 256 -1.48 23.65 10.33
C ARG A 256 -0.85 23.97 11.68
N ALA A 257 0.15 24.84 11.70
CA ALA A 257 0.75 25.29 12.95
C ALA A 257 -0.32 25.96 13.83
N VAL A 258 -0.55 25.44 15.04
CA VAL A 258 -1.56 25.97 15.97
C VAL A 258 -1.06 27.18 16.77
N MET A 259 0.25 27.46 16.69
CA MET A 259 0.87 28.62 17.30
C MET A 259 2.18 28.96 16.58
N ALA A 260 2.50 30.25 16.54
CA ALA A 260 3.83 30.77 16.23
C ALA A 260 4.29 31.60 17.43
N ARG A 261 5.55 31.47 17.85
CA ARG A 261 6.16 32.28 18.92
C ARG A 261 7.56 32.74 18.51
N PRO A 262 7.97 33.97 18.84
CA PRO A 262 9.38 34.34 18.76
C PRO A 262 10.19 33.48 19.74
N VAL A 263 11.47 33.27 19.41
CA VAL A 263 12.48 32.65 20.27
C VAL A 263 13.78 33.42 20.16
N THR A 264 14.47 33.60 21.29
CA THR A 264 15.78 34.26 21.38
C THR A 264 16.90 33.22 21.31
N ALA A 265 18.05 33.58 20.75
CA ALA A 265 19.25 32.74 20.76
C ALA A 265 19.59 32.26 22.19
N GLY A 266 19.78 30.94 22.35
CA GLY A 266 20.06 30.30 23.63
C GLY A 266 18.83 29.86 24.43
N GLU A 267 17.60 30.17 24.01
CA GLU A 267 16.39 29.67 24.69
C GLU A 267 16.17 28.17 24.43
N GLY A 268 15.87 27.43 25.50
CA GLY A 268 15.62 25.98 25.47
C GLY A 268 14.22 25.61 24.98
N VAL A 269 14.10 24.54 24.19
CA VAL A 269 12.84 24.12 23.56
C VAL A 269 12.47 22.67 23.90
N SER A 270 11.18 22.47 24.21
CA SER A 270 10.57 21.18 24.56
C SER A 270 11.18 20.51 25.81
N TYR A 271 10.74 19.30 26.13
CA TYR A 271 11.09 18.60 27.38
C TYR A 271 12.60 18.44 27.57
N GLY A 272 13.11 18.91 28.72
CA GLY A 272 14.52 18.79 29.10
C GLY A 272 15.45 19.78 28.42
N HIS A 273 14.94 20.69 27.56
CA HIS A 273 15.74 21.67 26.81
C HIS A 273 16.92 21.03 26.05
N GLU A 274 16.72 19.85 25.45
CA GLU A 274 17.78 19.17 24.66
C GLU A 274 18.16 19.94 23.39
N TYR A 275 17.29 20.84 22.94
CA TYR A 275 17.55 21.81 21.89
C TYR A 275 17.54 23.22 22.49
N HIS A 276 18.50 24.04 22.07
CA HIS A 276 18.54 25.47 22.33
C HIS A 276 18.57 26.20 21.00
N ALA A 277 17.81 27.30 20.86
CA ALA A 277 17.75 28.06 19.61
C ALA A 277 19.14 28.62 19.24
N PRO A 278 19.70 28.31 18.06
CA PRO A 278 21.05 28.75 17.68
C PRO A 278 21.10 30.22 17.23
N ARG A 279 19.95 30.87 17.11
CA ARG A 279 19.73 32.25 16.65
C ARG A 279 18.33 32.70 17.04
N ASP A 280 18.08 34.00 16.99
CA ASP A 280 16.73 34.55 17.07
C ASP A 280 15.88 34.09 15.88
N GLY A 281 14.59 33.86 16.11
CA GLY A 281 13.69 33.35 15.08
C GLY A 281 12.26 33.10 15.57
N THR A 282 11.56 32.22 14.85
CA THR A 282 10.19 31.78 15.17
C THR A 282 10.13 30.27 15.38
N LEU A 283 9.39 29.84 16.39
CA LEU A 283 9.00 28.46 16.63
C LEU A 283 7.54 28.26 16.22
N LEU A 284 7.28 27.26 15.38
CA LEU A 284 5.93 26.80 15.07
C LEU A 284 5.57 25.59 15.94
N LEU A 285 4.37 25.61 16.52
CA LEU A 285 3.81 24.49 17.27
C LEU A 285 2.94 23.64 16.32
N VAL A 286 3.41 22.43 16.02
CA VAL A 286 2.75 21.48 15.12
C VAL A 286 1.88 20.52 15.95
N PRO A 287 0.56 20.44 15.70
CA PRO A 287 -0.39 19.61 16.47
C PRO A 287 -0.35 18.13 16.06
N LEU A 288 0.85 17.55 16.03
CA LEU A 288 1.10 16.14 15.76
C LEU A 288 2.23 15.65 16.66
N GLY A 289 1.99 14.57 17.41
CA GLY A 289 2.98 13.92 18.26
C GLY A 289 3.03 12.40 18.07
N PHE A 290 3.65 11.71 19.04
CA PHE A 290 3.83 10.26 18.96
C PHE A 290 2.54 9.45 19.14
N ALA A 291 1.46 10.03 19.70
CA ALA A 291 0.14 9.40 19.73
C ALA A 291 -0.60 9.50 18.38
N ASP A 292 -0.13 10.34 17.47
CA ASP A 292 -0.67 10.52 16.12
C ASP A 292 0.15 9.78 15.05
N GLY A 293 1.31 9.25 15.43
CA GLY A 293 2.22 8.46 14.59
C GLY A 293 3.58 9.11 14.30
N VAL A 294 3.86 10.31 14.83
CA VAL A 294 5.17 10.97 14.62
C VAL A 294 6.22 10.35 15.57
N PRO A 295 7.25 9.66 15.05
CA PRO A 295 8.11 8.81 15.88
C PRO A 295 8.98 9.64 16.82
N ARG A 296 8.80 9.49 18.14
CA ARG A 296 9.61 10.18 19.17
C ARG A 296 11.12 9.97 18.98
N ALA A 297 11.53 8.82 18.45
CA ALA A 297 12.92 8.49 18.15
C ALA A 297 13.58 9.45 17.12
N ALA A 298 12.80 10.17 16.30
CA ALA A 298 13.31 11.13 15.33
C ALA A 298 13.58 12.54 15.92
N SER A 299 13.34 12.75 17.22
CA SER A 299 13.65 14.01 17.93
C SER A 299 15.11 14.43 17.70
N GLY A 300 15.34 15.73 17.44
CA GLY A 300 16.67 16.28 17.15
C GLY A 300 17.34 15.81 15.85
N ARG A 301 16.67 14.95 15.04
CA ARG A 301 17.18 14.45 13.74
C ARG A 301 16.26 14.79 12.57
N ALA A 302 14.96 14.84 12.82
CA ALA A 302 13.97 15.14 11.79
C ALA A 302 13.91 16.62 11.42
N ALA A 303 13.46 16.85 10.19
CA ALA A 303 12.99 18.13 9.69
C ALA A 303 11.55 17.99 9.14
N MET A 304 10.83 19.10 9.07
CA MET A 304 9.53 19.21 8.36
C MET A 304 9.61 20.32 7.31
N TRP A 305 8.65 20.37 6.40
CA TRP A 305 8.58 21.42 5.38
C TRP A 305 7.55 22.49 5.75
N ALA A 306 7.95 23.76 5.72
CA ALA A 306 7.09 24.93 5.89
C ALA A 306 7.69 26.10 5.09
N ALA A 307 6.89 27.08 4.66
CA ALA A 307 7.36 28.28 3.93
C ALA A 307 8.36 28.05 2.78
N GLY A 308 8.28 26.90 2.09
CA GLY A 308 9.17 26.55 0.97
C GLY A 308 10.56 26.03 1.35
N ALA A 309 10.79 25.63 2.61
CA ALA A 309 12.07 25.08 3.07
C ALA A 309 11.91 23.94 4.10
N ARG A 310 12.98 23.15 4.26
CA ARG A 310 13.11 22.19 5.37
C ARG A 310 13.58 22.90 6.64
N HIS A 311 12.89 22.66 7.74
CA HIS A 311 13.13 23.25 9.06
C HIS A 311 13.30 22.14 10.12
N PRO A 312 14.26 22.24 11.06
CA PRO A 312 14.53 21.20 12.06
C PRO A 312 13.44 21.11 13.13
N VAL A 313 13.13 19.88 13.56
CA VAL A 313 12.29 19.63 14.75
C VAL A 313 13.09 20.04 16.01
N ALA A 314 12.60 21.07 16.69
CA ALA A 314 13.25 21.69 17.84
C ALA A 314 12.96 20.89 19.13
N GLY A 315 13.93 20.06 19.53
CA GLY A 315 13.88 19.28 20.77
C GLY A 315 13.04 18.00 20.66
N ARG A 316 12.46 17.59 21.79
CA ARG A 316 11.69 16.34 21.89
C ARG A 316 10.30 16.45 21.26
N ILE A 317 9.91 15.43 20.51
CA ILE A 317 8.52 15.20 20.07
C ILE A 317 7.69 14.76 21.29
N ALA A 318 6.57 15.44 21.55
CA ALA A 318 5.65 15.16 22.65
C ALA A 318 4.52 14.20 22.20
N MET A 319 3.56 13.93 23.10
CA MET A 319 2.47 12.99 22.83
C MET A 319 1.57 13.46 21.69
N ASP A 320 1.15 14.73 21.71
CA ASP A 320 0.15 15.29 20.78
C ASP A 320 0.68 16.47 19.95
N GLN A 321 1.98 16.80 20.07
CA GLN A 321 2.59 17.97 19.43
C GLN A 321 4.12 17.87 19.29
N CYS A 322 4.69 18.66 18.38
CA CYS A 322 6.12 18.92 18.29
C CYS A 322 6.38 20.37 17.88
N VAL A 323 7.62 20.82 18.04
CA VAL A 323 8.04 22.20 17.73
C VAL A 323 8.96 22.19 16.52
N LEU A 324 8.80 23.16 15.64
CA LEU A 324 9.59 23.36 14.43
C LEU A 324 10.32 24.72 14.53
N ASP A 325 11.65 24.74 14.45
CA ASP A 325 12.42 25.98 14.37
C ASP A 325 12.47 26.46 12.93
N THR A 326 11.77 27.56 12.63
CA THR A 326 11.77 28.15 11.29
C THR A 326 12.84 29.22 11.10
N GLY A 327 13.62 29.53 12.13
CA GLY A 327 14.57 30.64 12.15
C GLY A 327 13.89 31.96 11.78
N PRO A 328 14.50 32.80 10.93
CA PRO A 328 13.95 34.10 10.53
C PRO A 328 12.87 34.01 9.43
N ALA A 329 12.37 32.82 9.07
CA ALA A 329 11.34 32.70 8.06
C ALA A 329 10.03 33.40 8.49
N ALA A 330 9.39 34.10 7.56
CA ALA A 330 8.13 34.80 7.79
C ALA A 330 6.94 33.82 7.84
N VAL A 331 6.74 33.19 9.00
CA VAL A 331 5.67 32.22 9.26
C VAL A 331 4.74 32.68 10.37
N GLY A 332 3.55 32.10 10.44
CA GLY A 332 2.54 32.44 11.45
C GLY A 332 1.65 31.27 11.84
N ILE A 333 0.67 31.54 12.71
CA ILE A 333 -0.40 30.60 13.01
C ILE A 333 -1.18 30.24 11.73
N GLY A 334 -1.51 28.96 11.56
CA GLY A 334 -2.18 28.44 10.37
C GLY A 334 -1.26 28.00 9.23
N GLU A 335 0.05 28.28 9.33
CA GLU A 335 1.07 27.88 8.35
C GLU A 335 1.03 26.37 8.08
N GLN A 336 1.11 25.97 6.81
CA GLN A 336 1.00 24.57 6.42
C GLN A 336 2.35 23.87 6.58
N VAL A 337 2.42 22.92 7.50
CA VAL A 337 3.59 22.08 7.73
C VAL A 337 3.37 20.71 7.11
N LEU A 338 4.23 20.29 6.18
CA LEU A 338 4.28 18.90 5.71
C LEU A 338 5.26 18.13 6.61
N VAL A 339 4.75 17.12 7.31
CA VAL A 339 5.58 16.18 8.06
C VAL A 339 6.32 15.31 7.06
N PHE A 340 5.58 14.65 6.17
CA PHE A 340 6.14 13.97 5.00
C PHE A 340 5.19 14.01 3.81
N GLY A 341 5.74 13.89 2.60
CA GLY A 341 5.02 13.84 1.32
C GLY A 341 5.73 12.96 0.28
N PRO A 342 5.37 13.10 -1.01
CA PRO A 342 6.08 12.43 -2.12
C PRO A 342 7.54 12.87 -2.29
N GLY A 343 7.92 14.05 -1.80
CA GLY A 343 9.25 14.65 -1.94
C GLY A 343 9.40 15.51 -3.21
N ASP A 344 8.31 15.83 -3.90
CA ASP A 344 8.33 16.53 -5.20
C ASP A 344 8.67 18.01 -5.09
N GLN A 345 8.44 18.63 -3.93
CA GLN A 345 8.84 20.01 -3.61
C GLN A 345 10.16 20.05 -2.83
N GLY A 346 10.72 18.89 -2.47
CA GLY A 346 11.86 18.79 -1.56
C GLY A 346 11.47 18.66 -0.09
N GLU A 347 10.19 18.44 0.22
CA GLU A 347 9.73 18.08 1.56
C GLU A 347 10.29 16.71 2.02
N PRO A 348 10.27 16.37 3.31
CA PRO A 348 10.69 15.06 3.78
C PRO A 348 9.83 13.94 3.19
N THR A 349 10.45 12.81 2.86
CA THR A 349 9.71 11.60 2.49
C THR A 349 9.44 10.72 3.72
N VAL A 350 8.56 9.72 3.61
CA VAL A 350 8.43 8.68 4.65
C VAL A 350 9.75 7.89 4.83
N GLY A 351 10.59 7.82 3.80
CA GLY A 351 11.95 7.25 3.88
C GLY A 351 12.91 8.10 4.70
N ASP A 352 12.83 9.43 4.59
CA ASP A 352 13.59 10.34 5.46
C ASP A 352 13.25 10.11 6.94
N TRP A 353 11.96 10.06 7.26
CA TRP A 353 11.48 9.79 8.62
C TRP A 353 11.86 8.41 9.13
N ALA A 354 11.81 7.38 8.27
CA ALA A 354 12.22 6.03 8.64
C ALA A 354 13.70 6.01 9.06
N ARG A 355 14.56 6.65 8.26
CA ARG A 355 15.98 6.85 8.55
C ARG A 355 16.21 7.65 9.84
N TRP A 356 15.51 8.76 10.04
CA TRP A 356 15.65 9.59 11.26
C TRP A 356 15.16 8.90 12.52
N ALA A 357 14.14 8.04 12.44
CA ALA A 357 13.64 7.26 13.56
C ALA A 357 14.48 6.00 13.84
N GLY A 358 15.20 5.48 12.84
CA GLY A 358 15.89 4.18 12.92
C GLY A 358 14.98 2.99 12.66
N THR A 359 13.96 3.15 11.80
CA THR A 359 13.02 2.10 11.40
C THR A 359 12.79 2.12 9.87
N ASN A 360 11.66 1.58 9.41
CA ASN A 360 11.26 1.40 8.03
C ASN A 360 9.87 2.06 7.75
N ALA A 361 9.55 2.27 6.48
CA ALA A 361 8.31 2.96 6.09
C ALA A 361 7.01 2.19 6.44
N HIS A 362 7.02 0.86 6.63
CA HIS A 362 5.80 0.15 7.06
C HIS A 362 5.36 0.65 8.43
N GLU A 363 6.30 0.75 9.38
CA GLU A 363 6.00 1.14 10.76
C GLU A 363 5.39 2.54 10.80
N LEU A 364 5.96 3.49 10.06
CA LEU A 364 5.46 4.86 10.02
C LEU A 364 4.06 4.97 9.40
N LEU A 365 3.83 4.35 8.23
CA LEU A 365 2.53 4.43 7.54
C LEU A 365 1.42 3.73 8.34
N THR A 366 1.72 2.58 8.96
CA THR A 366 0.77 1.87 9.83
C THR A 366 0.62 2.51 11.21
N GLY A 367 1.60 3.30 11.65
CA GLY A 367 1.59 4.02 12.93
C GLY A 367 0.73 5.28 12.95
N ILE A 368 0.30 5.80 11.80
CA ILE A 368 -0.59 6.97 11.74
C ILE A 368 -1.95 6.60 12.35
N GLY A 369 -2.20 7.06 13.58
CA GLY A 369 -3.36 6.65 14.37
C GLY A 369 -4.70 7.20 13.86
N PRO A 370 -5.85 6.71 14.38
CA PRO A 370 -7.19 7.18 13.97
C PRO A 370 -7.49 8.63 14.37
N ARG A 371 -6.65 9.25 15.21
CA ARG A 371 -6.69 10.69 15.53
C ARG A 371 -6.43 11.58 14.32
N VAL A 372 -5.65 11.09 13.36
CA VAL A 372 -5.36 11.80 12.10
C VAL A 372 -6.42 11.42 11.07
N PRO A 373 -7.35 12.30 10.70
CA PRO A 373 -8.35 12.01 9.68
C PRO A 373 -7.70 11.80 8.32
N ARG A 374 -8.28 10.91 7.51
CA ARG A 374 -7.85 10.68 6.12
C ARG A 374 -8.73 11.47 5.17
N ARG A 375 -8.12 12.19 4.23
CA ARG A 375 -8.80 12.81 3.10
C ARG A 375 -8.30 12.22 1.79
N TYR A 376 -9.21 11.78 0.94
CA TYR A 376 -8.89 11.08 -0.29
C TYR A 376 -8.92 12.03 -1.48
N LEU A 377 -7.83 12.10 -2.24
CA LEU A 377 -7.84 12.70 -3.57
C LEU A 377 -8.28 11.62 -4.56
N PRO A 378 -9.34 11.84 -5.35
CA PRO A 378 -9.82 10.83 -6.29
C PRO A 378 -8.82 10.64 -7.44
N ALA A 379 -8.66 9.39 -7.89
CA ALA A 379 -7.95 9.13 -9.13
C ALA A 379 -8.70 9.80 -10.29
N VAL A 380 -8.07 10.76 -10.96
CA VAL A 380 -8.62 11.37 -12.18
C VAL A 380 -8.81 10.25 -13.20
N ARG A 381 -10.06 10.05 -13.64
CA ARG A 381 -10.33 9.18 -14.79
C ARG A 381 -9.71 9.85 -16.01
N ALA A 382 -8.68 9.23 -16.59
CA ALA A 382 -8.32 9.53 -17.96
C ALA A 382 -9.50 9.10 -18.83
N ASP A 383 -10.28 10.08 -19.30
CA ASP A 383 -11.33 9.78 -20.28
C ASP A 383 -10.68 9.13 -21.49
N ARG A 384 -11.35 8.09 -22.01
CA ARG A 384 -10.94 7.49 -23.26
C ARG A 384 -11.07 8.58 -24.32
N ARG A 385 -9.94 9.01 -24.90
CA ARG A 385 -9.97 9.72 -26.18
C ARG A 385 -10.76 8.85 -27.16
N THR A 386 -11.96 9.29 -27.47
CA THR A 386 -12.69 8.81 -28.64
C THR A 386 -11.96 9.40 -29.84
N ASP A 387 -11.17 8.58 -30.54
CA ASP A 387 -10.77 8.89 -31.91
C ASP A 387 -12.04 8.91 -32.77
N THR A 388 -12.64 10.09 -32.89
CA THR A 388 -13.53 10.40 -34.00
C THR A 388 -12.66 10.78 -35.19
N THR A 389 -12.20 9.77 -35.93
CA THR A 389 -11.73 9.96 -37.30
C THR A 389 -12.90 10.50 -38.12
N GLU A 390 -12.88 11.80 -38.43
CA GLU A 390 -13.78 12.40 -39.41
C GLU A 390 -13.49 11.78 -40.78
N THR A 391 -14.43 10.98 -41.28
CA THR A 391 -14.43 10.52 -42.66
C THR A 391 -15.06 11.61 -43.52
N THR A 392 -14.23 12.42 -44.18
CA THR A 392 -14.71 13.40 -45.17
C THR A 392 -15.13 12.69 -46.45
N ASP A 393 -16.44 12.53 -46.63
CA ASP A 393 -17.10 12.23 -47.90
C ASP A 393 -18.23 13.24 -48.11
N ILE A 394 -18.27 13.86 -49.31
CA ILE A 394 -19.35 14.61 -50.00
C ILE A 394 -18.63 15.36 -51.15
N THR A 395 -18.40 14.71 -52.28
CA THR A 395 -19.25 14.62 -53.49
C THR A 395 -19.46 15.95 -54.24
N ASN A 396 -19.02 15.96 -55.50
CA ASN A 396 -19.23 17.02 -56.49
C ASN A 396 -20.70 17.46 -56.64
N SER A 397 -20.90 18.75 -56.88
CA SER A 397 -22.07 19.28 -57.59
C SER A 397 -21.59 20.04 -58.83
N THR A 398 -22.07 19.65 -60.00
CA THR A 398 -21.80 20.30 -61.30
C THR A 398 -22.90 21.28 -61.68
N ASP A 399 -22.52 22.34 -62.40
CA ASP A 399 -23.35 23.16 -63.28
C ASP A 399 -24.47 24.03 -62.64
N THR A 400 -24.86 25.18 -63.22
CA THR A 400 -24.64 25.72 -64.59
C THR A 400 -24.71 27.26 -64.61
N THR A 401 -23.95 27.93 -65.52
CA THR A 401 -24.26 29.25 -66.20
C THR A 401 -24.53 30.50 -65.32
N ASP A 402 -24.26 31.77 -65.67
CA ASP A 402 -23.83 32.49 -66.89
C ASP A 402 -23.39 33.93 -66.45
N THR A 403 -22.82 34.89 -67.21
CA THR A 403 -22.33 35.03 -68.61
C THR A 403 -21.19 36.10 -68.60
N THR A 404 -20.43 36.26 -69.71
CA THR A 404 -19.74 37.49 -70.17
C THR A 404 -18.61 38.15 -69.33
N ASP A 405 -17.51 38.71 -69.88
CA ASP A 405 -16.92 38.75 -71.24
C ASP A 405 -15.50 39.45 -71.15
N ILE A 406 -14.78 39.56 -72.28
CA ILE A 406 -13.70 40.53 -72.61
C ILE A 406 -12.22 40.19 -72.27
N THR A 407 -11.59 39.51 -73.25
CA THR A 407 -10.27 39.78 -73.92
C THR A 407 -8.91 39.94 -73.20
N GLU A 408 -7.89 39.29 -73.81
CA GLU A 408 -6.50 39.79 -74.08
C GLU A 408 -5.54 40.10 -72.89
N GLU A 409 -4.20 39.98 -72.97
CA GLU A 409 -3.28 39.48 -74.02
C GLU A 409 -1.94 38.96 -73.43
N ARG A 410 -1.35 37.97 -74.13
CA ARG A 410 0.10 37.76 -74.43
C ARG A 410 1.27 38.04 -73.44
N HIS A 411 2.13 37.02 -73.43
CA HIS A 411 3.62 37.03 -73.54
C HIS A 411 4.48 37.23 -72.28
N GLY A 412 5.48 36.35 -72.14
CA GLY A 412 6.49 36.29 -71.07
C GLY A 412 7.01 34.88 -70.89
#